data_AF-A0A0N0NNA2-F1
#
_entry.id   AF-A0A0N0NNA2-F1
#
_cell.length_a   1.000
_cell.length_b   1.000
_cell.length_c   1.000
_cell.angle_alpha   90.00
_cell.angle_beta   90.00
_cell.angle_gamma   90.00
#
_symmetry.space_group_name_H-M   'P 1'
#
loop_
_entity.id
_entity.type
_entity.pdbx_description
1 polymer ?
#
loop_
_entity_poly.entity_id
_entity_poly.type
_entity_poly.pdbx_seq_one_letter_code
_entity_poly.pdbx_strand_id
1 'polypeptide(L)'
;MDFKKLMSAQISKSRPVANGENTSSKYLRRAELEAERQARYVEDQQRLAAEKEERLSKKRKLDEEEAEQNAQRELKLQRLAAESKARREAKELEEEQARRRRLGLPPLPENGAEDPSAVPEGFEDVPDDELRLKLRGLHQPASVFAETHSARLHRYYKLVKKEVSRPQLSKGPIPSTLEPVAERDMLIPDSVPAKDKIDDVKFLYRQLASYFTLLLTEWSIMLSQRDEAIQASASGRAAYASYKIVLSDLTPMYRRMESNTIEADLIPPLFIVLCVYFPKLRYAIFEGDRRYGITEDSEDAQTVSAGTESKVQ
;
A
#
# COMPACT_ATOMS: atom_id res chain seq x y z
N MET A 1 58.15 -26.02 54.76
CA MET A 1 58.04 -27.47 54.49
C MET A 1 57.76 -28.19 55.81
N ASP A 2 56.50 -28.32 56.22
CA ASP A 2 56.14 -28.91 57.51
C ASP A 2 56.14 -30.46 57.47
N PHE A 3 57.32 -31.07 57.50
CA PHE A 3 57.45 -32.53 57.62
C PHE A 3 56.73 -33.07 58.88
N LYS A 4 56.64 -32.24 59.93
CA LYS A 4 55.92 -32.54 61.17
C LYS A 4 54.40 -32.69 60.96
N LYS A 5 53.79 -31.92 60.04
CA LYS A 5 52.37 -32.08 59.66
C LYS A 5 52.14 -33.36 58.85
N LEU A 6 53.08 -33.71 57.96
CA LEU A 6 53.02 -34.95 57.19
C LEU A 6 53.16 -36.19 58.10
N MET A 7 54.13 -36.19 59.01
CA MET A 7 54.27 -37.27 60.00
C MET A 7 53.09 -37.34 60.96
N SER A 8 52.56 -36.21 61.46
CA SER A 8 51.35 -36.24 62.30
C SER A 8 50.13 -36.76 61.53
N ALA A 9 50.02 -36.46 60.24
CA ALA A 9 48.94 -36.96 59.38
C ALA A 9 49.07 -38.46 59.07
N GLN A 10 50.29 -39.01 59.00
CA GLN A 10 50.51 -40.45 58.86
C GLN A 10 50.30 -41.19 60.20
N ILE A 11 50.71 -40.60 61.34
CA ILE A 11 50.48 -41.18 62.68
C ILE A 11 48.99 -41.14 63.05
N SER A 12 48.23 -40.10 62.65
CA SER A 12 46.76 -40.10 62.81
C SER A 12 46.06 -41.08 61.86
N LYS A 13 46.72 -41.52 60.77
CA LYS A 13 46.24 -42.58 59.88
C LYS A 13 46.46 -43.99 60.44
N SER A 14 47.41 -44.17 61.37
CA SER A 14 47.83 -45.49 61.89
C SER A 14 47.49 -45.75 63.36
N ARG A 15 46.97 -44.77 64.10
CA ARG A 15 46.46 -44.99 65.46
C ARG A 15 45.13 -45.76 65.40
N PRO A 16 45.04 -47.01 65.89
CA PRO A 16 43.77 -47.72 65.96
C PRO A 16 42.86 -47.02 66.98
N VAL A 17 41.63 -46.72 66.57
CA VAL A 17 40.62 -46.14 67.46
C VAL A 17 40.05 -47.27 68.31
N ALA A 18 40.50 -47.36 69.57
CA ALA A 18 39.98 -48.34 70.51
C ALA A 18 38.75 -47.80 71.27
N ASN A 19 37.62 -48.47 71.06
CA ASN A 19 36.39 -48.52 71.87
C ASN A 19 35.39 -47.35 71.81
N GLY A 20 34.10 -47.74 71.70
CA GLY A 20 32.91 -46.87 71.64
C GLY A 20 32.35 -46.82 70.21
N GLU A 21 31.64 -47.83 69.69
CA GLU A 21 30.46 -48.43 70.33
C GLU A 21 30.29 -49.94 70.02
N ASN A 22 29.79 -50.71 70.99
CA ASN A 22 29.59 -52.15 70.86
C ASN A 22 28.28 -52.48 70.12
N THR A 23 28.32 -52.59 68.79
CA THR A 23 27.48 -53.59 68.10
C THR A 23 28.31 -54.37 67.08
N SER A 24 28.98 -55.43 67.55
CA SER A 24 29.46 -56.50 66.68
C SER A 24 28.28 -57.34 66.16
N SER A 25 27.36 -56.70 65.44
CA SER A 25 26.35 -57.39 64.64
C SER A 25 27.07 -58.06 63.47
N LYS A 26 27.53 -59.29 63.71
CA LYS A 26 28.05 -60.23 62.70
C LYS A 26 27.04 -60.50 61.56
N TYR A 27 25.83 -59.97 61.72
CA TYR A 27 24.73 -59.92 60.78
C TYR A 27 24.35 -58.45 60.55
N LEU A 28 25.03 -57.75 59.63
CA LEU A 28 24.46 -56.55 59.02
C LEU A 28 23.17 -56.95 58.31
N ARG A 29 22.11 -56.14 58.43
CA ARG A 29 20.83 -56.48 57.80
C ARG A 29 21.02 -56.37 56.29
N ARG A 30 20.55 -57.36 55.51
CA ARG A 30 20.72 -57.34 54.03
C ARG A 30 20.23 -56.03 53.41
N ALA A 31 19.14 -55.48 53.96
CA ALA A 31 18.60 -54.17 53.60
C ALA A 31 19.61 -53.01 53.75
N GLU A 32 20.47 -53.01 54.78
CA GLU A 32 21.47 -51.96 55.00
C GLU A 32 22.63 -52.06 54.00
N LEU A 33 23.11 -53.29 53.73
CA LEU A 33 24.14 -53.54 52.71
C LEU A 33 23.65 -53.26 51.27
N GLU A 34 22.38 -53.53 50.99
CA GLU A 34 21.76 -53.22 49.71
C GLU A 34 21.47 -51.72 49.57
N ALA A 35 21.03 -51.05 50.64
CA ALA A 35 20.90 -49.59 50.68
C ALA A 35 22.24 -48.88 50.49
N GLU A 36 23.33 -49.35 51.11
CA GLU A 36 24.67 -48.79 50.91
C GLU A 36 25.16 -48.96 49.46
N ARG A 37 24.90 -50.12 48.83
CA ARG A 37 25.20 -50.34 47.41
C ARG A 37 24.38 -49.43 46.50
N GLN A 38 23.09 -49.26 46.79
CA GLN A 38 22.21 -48.35 46.03
C GLN A 38 22.63 -46.89 46.20
N ALA A 39 22.97 -46.46 47.42
CA ALA A 39 23.47 -45.12 47.70
C ALA A 39 24.75 -44.82 46.92
N ARG A 40 25.76 -45.72 46.97
CA ARG A 40 26.99 -45.56 46.19
C ARG A 40 26.74 -45.51 44.67
N TYR A 41 25.83 -46.35 44.16
CA TYR A 41 25.45 -46.30 42.74
C TYR A 41 24.78 -44.98 42.37
N VAL A 42 23.89 -44.45 43.21
CA VAL A 42 23.24 -43.15 43.00
C VAL A 42 24.24 -41.99 43.10
N GLU A 43 25.16 -42.00 44.07
CA GLU A 43 26.24 -41.02 44.18
C GLU A 43 27.13 -41.00 42.93
N ASP A 44 27.56 -42.18 42.45
CA ASP A 44 28.42 -42.27 41.26
C ASP A 44 27.67 -41.85 39.98
N GLN A 45 26.37 -42.18 39.86
CA GLN A 45 25.52 -41.65 38.77
C GLN A 45 25.37 -40.12 38.85
N GLN A 46 25.17 -39.55 40.04
CA GLN A 46 25.11 -38.10 40.25
C GLN A 46 26.43 -37.42 39.91
N ARG A 47 27.58 -38.00 40.30
CA ARG A 47 28.91 -37.51 39.91
C ARG A 47 29.11 -37.51 38.40
N LEU A 48 28.74 -38.61 37.72
CA LEU A 48 28.84 -38.71 36.26
C LEU A 48 27.87 -37.77 35.52
N ALA A 49 26.71 -37.46 36.09
CA ALA A 49 25.80 -36.45 35.57
C ALA A 49 26.39 -35.04 35.75
N ALA A 50 26.85 -34.70 36.95
CA ALA A 50 27.47 -33.42 37.26
C ALA A 50 28.73 -33.14 36.42
N GLU A 51 29.61 -34.14 36.20
CA GLU A 51 30.78 -33.97 35.31
C GLU A 51 30.35 -33.66 33.87
N LYS A 52 29.31 -34.32 33.35
CA LYS A 52 28.78 -34.04 32.01
C LYS A 52 28.17 -32.64 31.93
N GLU A 53 27.41 -32.21 32.93
CA GLU A 53 26.82 -30.87 33.00
C GLU A 53 27.90 -29.78 33.13
N GLU A 54 28.94 -30.02 33.92
CA GLU A 54 30.11 -29.14 33.99
C GLU A 54 30.84 -29.05 32.64
N ARG A 55 31.05 -30.16 31.95
CA ARG A 55 31.73 -30.17 30.65
C ARG A 55 30.88 -29.49 29.56
N LEU A 56 29.56 -29.68 29.58
CA LEU A 56 28.63 -29.02 28.66
C LEU A 56 28.53 -27.52 28.95
N SER A 57 28.48 -27.10 30.22
CA SER A 57 28.45 -25.67 30.59
C SER A 57 29.77 -24.96 30.32
N LYS A 58 30.91 -25.61 30.59
CA LYS A 58 32.24 -25.11 30.18
C LYS A 58 32.35 -24.98 28.67
N LYS A 59 31.84 -25.96 27.90
CA LYS A 59 31.81 -25.86 26.43
C LYS A 59 30.95 -24.67 25.97
N ARG A 60 29.71 -24.55 26.45
CA ARG A 60 28.81 -23.44 26.08
C ARG A 60 29.43 -22.07 26.32
N LYS A 61 30.09 -21.87 27.47
CA LYS A 61 30.80 -20.62 27.78
C LYS A 61 31.93 -20.31 26.81
N LEU A 62 32.72 -21.31 26.40
CA LEU A 62 33.75 -21.11 25.39
C LEU A 62 33.16 -20.82 24.00
N ASP A 63 32.11 -21.56 23.61
CA ASP A 63 31.39 -21.32 22.35
C ASP A 63 30.77 -19.89 22.33
N GLU A 64 30.27 -19.40 23.48
CA GLU A 64 29.73 -18.04 23.69
C GLU A 64 30.85 -16.96 23.63
N GLU A 65 31.96 -17.15 24.35
CA GLU A 65 33.12 -16.23 24.35
C GLU A 65 33.78 -16.11 22.95
N GLU A 66 33.86 -17.20 22.19
CA GLU A 66 34.35 -17.18 20.80
C GLU A 66 33.37 -16.45 19.87
N ALA A 67 32.06 -16.65 20.04
CA ALA A 67 31.03 -15.95 19.26
C ALA A 67 31.07 -14.43 19.54
N GLU A 68 31.21 -14.00 20.79
CA GLU A 68 31.36 -12.59 21.15
C GLU A 68 32.63 -11.96 20.53
N GLN A 69 33.76 -12.65 20.59
CA GLN A 69 35.00 -12.16 19.97
C GLN A 69 34.90 -12.04 18.45
N ASN A 70 34.21 -12.97 17.78
CA ASN A 70 34.00 -12.92 16.34
C ASN A 70 33.03 -11.78 15.98
N ALA A 71 31.92 -11.61 16.69
CA ALA A 71 31.02 -10.47 16.51
C ALA A 71 31.73 -9.12 16.69
N GLN A 72 32.61 -8.99 17.70
CA GLN A 72 33.42 -7.78 17.88
C GLN A 72 34.41 -7.52 16.73
N ARG A 73 34.94 -8.57 16.08
CA ARG A 73 35.82 -8.44 14.90
C ARG A 73 35.01 -8.02 13.67
N GLU A 74 33.85 -8.63 13.46
CA GLU A 74 32.94 -8.29 12.36
C GLU A 74 32.44 -6.86 12.45
N LEU A 75 31.98 -6.40 13.63
CA LEU A 75 31.57 -5.01 13.84
C LEU A 75 32.70 -4.01 13.57
N LYS A 76 33.94 -4.32 13.95
CA LYS A 76 35.12 -3.49 13.62
C LYS A 76 35.39 -3.47 12.12
N LEU A 77 35.32 -4.63 11.45
CA LEU A 77 35.53 -4.75 10.01
C LEU A 77 34.44 -4.01 9.21
N GLN A 78 33.17 -4.18 9.58
CA GLN A 78 32.03 -3.49 8.99
C GLN A 78 32.15 -1.97 9.16
N ARG A 79 32.54 -1.48 10.35
CA ARG A 79 32.75 -0.05 10.59
C ARG A 79 33.85 0.53 9.69
N LEU A 80 34.99 -0.15 9.57
CA LEU A 80 36.08 0.26 8.69
C LEU A 80 35.71 0.20 7.20
N ALA A 81 34.93 -0.81 6.80
CA ALA A 81 34.41 -0.94 5.43
C ALA A 81 33.41 0.18 5.10
N ALA A 82 32.49 0.50 6.01
CA ALA A 82 31.53 1.59 5.87
C ALA A 82 32.24 2.96 5.79
N GLU A 83 33.21 3.23 6.67
CA GLU A 83 34.00 4.47 6.65
C GLU A 83 34.82 4.61 5.35
N SER A 84 35.39 3.50 4.86
CA SER A 84 36.09 3.45 3.57
C SER A 84 35.15 3.70 2.37
N LYS A 85 33.94 3.13 2.39
CA LYS A 85 32.91 3.32 1.35
C LYS A 85 32.41 4.77 1.34
N ALA A 86 31.99 5.29 2.48
CA ALA A 86 31.52 6.68 2.63
C ALA A 86 32.60 7.69 2.17
N ARG A 87 33.87 7.43 2.45
CA ARG A 87 34.98 8.29 1.99
C ARG A 87 35.22 8.23 0.47
N ARG A 88 34.80 7.18 -0.23
CA ARG A 88 34.83 7.12 -1.71
C ARG A 88 33.63 7.85 -2.29
N GLU A 89 32.43 7.52 -1.81
CA GLU A 89 31.17 8.13 -2.24
C GLU A 89 31.19 9.65 -2.08
N ALA A 90 31.69 10.17 -0.94
CA ALA A 90 31.85 11.61 -0.74
C ALA A 90 32.76 12.27 -1.78
N LYS A 91 33.88 11.63 -2.16
CA LYS A 91 34.80 12.15 -3.18
C LYS A 91 34.19 12.11 -4.57
N GLU A 92 33.47 11.05 -4.90
CA GLU A 92 32.78 10.90 -6.19
C GLU A 92 31.68 11.97 -6.32
N LEU A 93 30.89 12.21 -5.27
CA LEU A 93 29.92 13.31 -5.21
C LEU A 93 30.59 14.69 -5.30
N GLU A 94 31.71 14.93 -4.62
CA GLU A 94 32.48 16.17 -4.74
C GLU A 94 33.01 16.38 -6.18
N GLU A 95 33.52 15.34 -6.83
CA GLU A 95 33.96 15.38 -8.23
C GLU A 95 32.80 15.63 -9.19
N GLU A 96 31.65 14.99 -9.01
CA GLU A 96 30.46 15.23 -9.83
C GLU A 96 29.90 16.63 -9.63
N GLN A 97 29.85 17.13 -8.39
CA GLN A 97 29.51 18.52 -8.12
C GLN A 97 30.51 19.49 -8.76
N ALA A 98 31.81 19.23 -8.68
CA ALA A 98 32.83 20.05 -9.31
C ALA A 98 32.71 20.06 -10.85
N ARG A 99 32.42 18.90 -11.47
CA ARG A 99 32.12 18.79 -12.91
C ARG A 99 30.87 19.57 -13.29
N ARG A 100 29.78 19.47 -12.51
CA ARG A 100 28.53 20.24 -12.73
C ARG A 100 28.72 21.74 -12.56
N ARG A 101 29.42 22.18 -11.51
CA ARG A 101 29.79 23.59 -11.30
C ARG A 101 30.64 24.12 -12.46
N ARG A 102 31.58 23.33 -12.98
CA ARG A 102 32.38 23.67 -14.18
C ARG A 102 31.56 23.75 -15.47
N LEU A 103 30.49 22.96 -15.58
CA LEU A 103 29.57 22.94 -16.73
C LEU A 103 28.39 23.93 -16.59
N GLY A 104 28.27 24.64 -15.46
CA GLY A 104 27.15 25.55 -15.19
C GLY A 104 25.81 24.85 -14.90
N LEU A 105 25.81 23.55 -14.60
CA LEU A 105 24.61 22.77 -14.31
C LEU A 105 24.22 22.89 -12.82
N PRO A 106 22.91 22.89 -12.49
CA PRO A 106 22.44 22.88 -11.11
C PRO A 106 22.90 21.61 -10.34
N PRO A 107 23.05 21.72 -9.01
CA PRO A 107 23.50 20.61 -8.17
C PRO A 107 22.52 19.42 -8.21
N LEU A 108 23.05 18.21 -8.00
CA LEU A 108 22.22 17.03 -7.72
C LEU A 108 21.48 17.23 -6.39
N PRO A 109 20.20 16.82 -6.28
CA PRO A 109 19.61 16.55 -4.98
C PRO A 109 20.36 15.40 -4.30
N GLU A 110 20.52 15.48 -2.98
CA GLU A 110 21.38 14.56 -2.20
C GLU A 110 20.81 13.13 -2.11
N ASN A 111 19.54 12.94 -2.45
CA ASN A 111 18.83 11.66 -2.37
C ASN A 111 18.58 11.12 -3.80
N GLY A 112 19.40 10.17 -4.25
CA GLY A 112 19.33 9.67 -5.63
C GLY A 112 19.96 8.29 -5.89
N ALA A 113 20.22 7.50 -4.84
CA ALA A 113 20.66 6.11 -4.95
C ALA A 113 19.51 5.16 -4.57
N GLU A 114 18.54 4.98 -5.48
CA GLU A 114 17.46 4.01 -5.31
C GLU A 114 18.03 2.59 -5.35
N ASP A 115 18.10 1.94 -4.20
CA ASP A 115 18.63 0.58 -4.04
C ASP A 115 17.64 -0.42 -4.68
N PRO A 116 18.00 -1.17 -5.75
CA PRO A 116 17.03 -1.93 -6.56
C PRO A 116 16.39 -3.14 -5.84
N SER A 117 16.84 -3.44 -4.61
CA SER A 117 16.23 -4.45 -3.74
C SER A 117 15.38 -3.87 -2.61
N ALA A 118 15.37 -2.55 -2.39
CA ALA A 118 14.52 -1.93 -1.39
C ALA A 118 13.04 -1.97 -1.81
N VAL A 119 12.15 -2.17 -0.84
CA VAL A 119 10.74 -1.80 -1.02
C VAL A 119 10.72 -0.27 -1.15
N PRO A 120 10.12 0.29 -2.22
CA PRO A 120 10.17 1.72 -2.46
C PRO A 120 9.48 2.49 -1.31
N GLU A 121 10.05 3.60 -0.88
CA GLU A 121 9.52 4.37 0.25
C GLU A 121 8.05 4.77 0.03
N GLY A 122 7.22 4.53 1.05
CA GLY A 122 5.79 4.84 1.01
C GLY A 122 4.88 3.79 0.37
N PHE A 123 5.37 2.56 0.17
CA PHE A 123 4.55 1.43 -0.30
C PHE A 123 4.50 0.30 0.73
N GLU A 124 3.30 -0.19 1.03
CA GLU A 124 3.10 -1.32 1.95
C GLU A 124 3.58 -2.63 1.31
N ASP A 125 4.24 -3.47 2.10
CA ASP A 125 4.70 -4.79 1.64
C ASP A 125 3.52 -5.77 1.60
N VAL A 126 3.13 -6.18 0.39
CA VAL A 126 1.94 -7.02 0.16
C VAL A 126 2.37 -8.47 -0.10
N PRO A 127 1.89 -9.46 0.68
CA PRO A 127 2.26 -10.86 0.52
C PRO A 127 2.16 -11.36 -0.92
N ASP A 128 3.14 -12.16 -1.34
CA ASP A 128 3.36 -12.49 -2.76
C ASP A 128 2.18 -13.24 -3.42
N ASP A 129 1.37 -13.97 -2.63
CA ASP A 129 0.15 -14.63 -3.08
C ASP A 129 -1.03 -13.67 -3.26
N GLU A 130 -1.22 -12.72 -2.35
CA GLU A 130 -2.21 -11.66 -2.55
C GLU A 130 -1.86 -10.80 -3.75
N LEU A 131 -0.57 -10.49 -3.93
CA LEU A 131 -0.05 -9.70 -5.03
C LEU A 131 -0.37 -10.37 -6.38
N ARG A 132 -0.22 -11.69 -6.49
CA ARG A 132 -0.62 -12.49 -7.67
C ARG A 132 -2.13 -12.43 -7.92
N LEU A 133 -2.96 -12.51 -6.88
CA LEU A 133 -4.43 -12.43 -7.00
C LEU A 133 -4.86 -11.02 -7.46
N LYS A 134 -4.30 -9.98 -6.84
CA LYS A 134 -4.52 -8.56 -7.17
C LYS A 134 -4.12 -8.27 -8.64
N LEU A 135 -2.98 -8.79 -9.10
CA LEU A 135 -2.55 -8.69 -10.50
C LEU A 135 -3.46 -9.43 -11.49
N ARG A 136 -3.93 -10.63 -11.15
CA ARG A 136 -4.91 -11.37 -11.98
C ARG A 136 -6.23 -10.63 -12.10
N GLY A 137 -6.72 -10.01 -11.02
CA GLY A 137 -7.90 -9.14 -11.06
C GLY A 137 -7.74 -7.94 -12.00
N LEU A 138 -6.54 -7.37 -12.07
CA LEU A 138 -6.16 -6.33 -13.03
C LEU A 138 -5.86 -6.86 -14.45
N HIS A 139 -6.14 -8.13 -14.73
CA HIS A 139 -5.91 -8.80 -16.02
C HIS A 139 -4.43 -8.76 -16.46
N GLN A 140 -3.50 -8.78 -15.50
CA GLN A 140 -2.06 -8.79 -15.73
C GLN A 140 -1.45 -10.17 -15.39
N PRO A 141 -0.31 -10.55 -16.00
CA PRO A 141 0.37 -11.79 -15.66
C PRO A 141 0.76 -11.82 -14.18
N ALA A 142 0.60 -12.97 -13.54
CA ALA A 142 0.85 -13.13 -12.10
C ALA A 142 2.35 -12.99 -11.73
N SER A 143 3.24 -13.36 -12.65
CA SER A 143 4.69 -13.10 -12.60
C SER A 143 5.21 -12.97 -14.03
N VAL A 144 6.21 -12.13 -14.24
CA VAL A 144 7.03 -12.10 -15.47
C VAL A 144 8.31 -12.92 -15.25
N PHE A 145 8.98 -13.31 -16.34
CA PHE A 145 10.25 -14.04 -16.29
C PHE A 145 11.32 -13.26 -15.50
N ALA A 146 12.03 -13.93 -14.61
CA ALA A 146 13.06 -13.37 -13.73
C ALA A 146 12.61 -12.18 -12.84
N GLU A 147 11.32 -12.02 -12.58
CA GLU A 147 10.77 -10.94 -11.76
C GLU A 147 10.91 -11.21 -10.24
N THR A 148 11.61 -10.32 -9.53
CA THR A 148 11.70 -10.32 -8.05
C THR A 148 10.41 -9.83 -7.39
N HIS A 149 10.25 -10.09 -6.08
CA HIS A 149 9.10 -9.62 -5.32
C HIS A 149 8.98 -8.09 -5.32
N SER A 150 10.09 -7.37 -5.09
CA SER A 150 10.15 -5.91 -5.15
C SER A 150 9.76 -5.34 -6.52
N ALA A 151 10.18 -5.99 -7.62
CA ALA A 151 9.79 -5.61 -8.97
C ALA A 151 8.30 -5.86 -9.24
N ARG A 152 7.75 -6.96 -8.73
CA ARG A 152 6.32 -7.29 -8.83
C ARG A 152 5.45 -6.31 -8.03
N LEU A 153 5.88 -5.91 -6.83
CA LEU A 153 5.25 -4.86 -6.03
C LEU A 153 5.27 -3.52 -6.77
N HIS A 154 6.44 -3.10 -7.27
CA HIS A 154 6.57 -1.91 -8.11
C HIS A 154 5.61 -1.93 -9.30
N ARG A 155 5.50 -3.06 -10.02
CA ARG A 155 4.56 -3.20 -11.14
C ARG A 155 3.13 -3.04 -10.69
N TYR A 156 2.70 -3.75 -9.64
CA TYR A 156 1.36 -3.63 -9.09
C TYR A 156 1.02 -2.19 -8.71
N TYR A 157 1.89 -1.54 -7.94
CA TYR A 157 1.68 -0.17 -7.50
C TYR A 157 1.76 0.85 -8.65
N LYS A 158 2.59 0.63 -9.67
CA LYS A 158 2.62 1.45 -10.89
C LYS A 158 1.32 1.34 -11.69
N LEU A 159 0.71 0.15 -11.74
CA LEU A 159 -0.60 -0.07 -12.36
C LEU A 159 -1.72 0.60 -11.55
N VAL A 160 -1.77 0.39 -10.23
CA VAL A 160 -2.75 1.03 -9.34
C VAL A 160 -2.62 2.55 -9.40
N LYS A 161 -1.39 3.11 -9.28
CA LYS A 161 -1.16 4.55 -9.45
C LYS A 161 -1.62 5.02 -10.82
N LYS A 162 -1.33 4.30 -11.92
CA LYS A 162 -1.79 4.67 -13.27
C LYS A 162 -3.33 4.69 -13.41
N GLU A 163 -4.04 3.76 -12.78
CA GLU A 163 -5.51 3.73 -12.82
C GLU A 163 -6.12 4.85 -11.96
N VAL A 164 -5.54 5.16 -10.80
CA VAL A 164 -5.95 6.27 -9.94
C VAL A 164 -5.58 7.63 -10.53
N SER A 165 -4.44 7.73 -11.22
CA SER A 165 -3.89 8.98 -11.77
C SER A 165 -4.29 9.27 -13.21
N ARG A 166 -5.29 8.57 -13.77
CA ARG A 166 -5.92 9.04 -15.02
C ARG A 166 -6.56 10.41 -14.72
N PRO A 167 -6.23 11.48 -15.46
CA PRO A 167 -6.75 12.80 -15.16
C PRO A 167 -8.29 12.80 -15.32
N GLN A 168 -8.99 12.82 -14.19
CA GLN A 168 -10.45 12.91 -14.17
C GLN A 168 -10.85 14.33 -14.55
N LEU A 169 -11.45 14.50 -15.72
CA LEU A 169 -11.91 15.80 -16.22
C LEU A 169 -13.34 16.11 -15.78
N SER A 170 -14.13 15.08 -15.43
CA SER A 170 -15.47 15.22 -14.86
C SER A 170 -15.50 14.85 -13.36
N LYS A 171 -16.28 15.60 -12.58
CA LYS A 171 -16.57 15.30 -11.15
C LYS A 171 -17.80 14.39 -10.98
N GLY A 172 -18.14 13.63 -12.01
CA GLY A 172 -19.35 12.82 -12.09
C GLY A 172 -19.30 11.53 -11.26
N PRO A 173 -20.44 10.85 -11.05
CA PRO A 173 -20.49 9.57 -10.35
C PRO A 173 -19.80 8.43 -11.12
N ILE A 174 -19.57 8.60 -12.43
CA ILE A 174 -18.69 7.76 -13.24
C ILE A 174 -17.42 8.58 -13.55
N PRO A 175 -16.23 8.14 -13.12
CA PRO A 175 -15.00 8.90 -13.31
C PRO A 175 -14.54 8.84 -14.76
N SER A 176 -14.57 10.00 -15.45
CA SER A 176 -14.21 10.07 -16.87
C SER A 176 -13.03 10.99 -17.19
N THR A 177 -12.30 10.59 -18.22
CA THR A 177 -11.20 11.30 -18.89
C THR A 177 -11.69 12.15 -20.07
N LEU A 178 -13.00 12.12 -20.37
CA LEU A 178 -13.61 12.97 -21.40
C LEU A 178 -13.81 14.39 -20.86
N GLU A 179 -13.46 15.37 -21.68
CA GLU A 179 -13.70 16.78 -21.38
C GLU A 179 -15.22 17.05 -21.32
N PRO A 180 -15.75 17.58 -20.20
CA PRO A 180 -17.18 17.86 -20.06
C PRO A 180 -17.59 18.98 -21.00
N VAL A 181 -18.74 18.79 -21.66
CA VAL A 181 -19.35 19.79 -22.56
C VAL A 181 -20.28 20.70 -21.74
N ALA A 182 -20.35 21.99 -22.09
CA ALA A 182 -21.27 22.92 -21.44
C ALA A 182 -22.74 22.58 -21.79
N GLU A 183 -23.68 22.82 -20.87
CA GLU A 183 -25.07 22.37 -20.99
C GLU A 183 -25.77 22.80 -22.29
N ARG A 184 -25.54 24.03 -22.75
CA ARG A 184 -26.02 24.55 -24.04
C ARG A 184 -25.58 23.70 -25.25
N ASP A 185 -24.38 23.12 -25.17
CA ASP A 185 -23.70 22.37 -26.23
C ASP A 185 -23.87 20.84 -26.02
N MET A 186 -24.53 20.40 -24.95
CA MET A 186 -24.87 19.00 -24.66
C MET A 186 -26.08 18.49 -25.46
N LEU A 187 -26.71 19.35 -26.26
CA LEU A 187 -27.78 18.97 -27.19
C LEU A 187 -27.24 17.99 -28.25
N ILE A 188 -27.64 16.74 -28.12
CA ILE A 188 -27.38 15.70 -29.13
C ILE A 188 -28.06 16.15 -30.44
N PRO A 189 -27.33 16.19 -31.58
CA PRO A 189 -27.89 16.60 -32.88
C PRO A 189 -29.03 15.67 -33.33
N ASP A 190 -29.78 16.03 -34.36
CA ASP A 190 -30.87 15.21 -34.92
C ASP A 190 -30.43 14.23 -36.03
N SER A 191 -29.15 14.26 -36.42
CA SER A 191 -28.51 13.25 -37.26
C SER A 191 -27.23 12.70 -36.63
N VAL A 192 -26.97 11.41 -36.84
CA VAL A 192 -25.69 10.78 -36.48
C VAL A 192 -24.58 11.36 -37.39
N PRO A 193 -23.42 11.81 -36.86
CA PRO A 193 -22.30 12.25 -37.67
C PRO A 193 -21.81 11.20 -38.67
N ALA A 194 -21.35 11.64 -39.83
CA ALA A 194 -20.78 10.74 -40.84
C ALA A 194 -19.54 10.01 -40.29
N LYS A 195 -19.41 8.71 -40.59
CA LYS A 195 -18.33 7.84 -40.05
C LYS A 195 -16.92 8.36 -40.38
N ASP A 196 -16.77 9.15 -41.45
CA ASP A 196 -15.49 9.72 -41.89
C ASP A 196 -15.01 10.92 -41.04
N LYS A 197 -15.92 11.54 -40.28
CA LYS A 197 -15.62 12.72 -39.45
C LYS A 197 -15.32 12.31 -38.00
N ILE A 198 -14.09 11.84 -37.80
CA ILE A 198 -13.61 11.34 -36.51
C ILE A 198 -13.80 12.36 -35.37
N ASP A 199 -13.63 13.66 -35.63
CA ASP A 199 -13.73 14.69 -34.59
C ASP A 199 -15.19 15.03 -34.22
N ASP A 200 -16.14 15.00 -35.17
CA ASP A 200 -17.58 15.09 -34.90
C ASP A 200 -18.05 13.90 -34.03
N VAL A 201 -17.50 12.69 -34.28
CA VAL A 201 -17.79 11.48 -33.50
C VAL A 201 -17.21 11.56 -32.07
N LYS A 202 -15.97 12.06 -31.91
CA LYS A 202 -15.41 12.37 -30.58
C LYS A 202 -16.25 13.39 -29.82
N PHE A 203 -16.72 14.43 -30.51
CA PHE A 203 -17.58 15.45 -29.92
C PHE A 203 -18.92 14.84 -29.46
N LEU A 204 -19.55 14.00 -30.28
CA LEU A 204 -20.74 13.25 -29.88
C LEU A 204 -20.50 12.39 -28.62
N TYR A 205 -19.36 11.69 -28.51
CA TYR A 205 -19.05 10.94 -27.29
C TYR A 205 -18.89 11.83 -26.06
N ARG A 206 -18.32 13.05 -26.20
CA ARG A 206 -18.26 14.04 -25.11
C ARG A 206 -19.65 14.55 -24.73
N GLN A 207 -20.52 14.83 -25.70
CA GLN A 207 -21.92 15.21 -25.46
C GLN A 207 -22.68 14.11 -24.71
N LEU A 208 -22.60 12.86 -25.20
CA LEU A 208 -23.24 11.69 -24.58
C LEU A 208 -22.75 11.45 -23.15
N ALA A 209 -21.42 11.46 -22.94
CA ALA A 209 -20.83 11.30 -21.61
C ALA A 209 -21.26 12.43 -20.65
N SER A 210 -21.34 13.67 -21.12
CA SER A 210 -21.81 14.80 -20.32
C SER A 210 -23.29 14.67 -19.98
N TYR A 211 -24.14 14.30 -20.94
CA TYR A 211 -25.59 14.10 -20.75
C TYR A 211 -25.88 12.98 -19.74
N PHE A 212 -25.24 11.83 -19.88
CA PHE A 212 -25.37 10.74 -18.91
C PHE A 212 -24.81 11.13 -17.54
N THR A 213 -23.75 11.94 -17.48
CA THR A 213 -23.20 12.43 -16.20
C THR A 213 -24.24 13.29 -15.48
N LEU A 214 -24.86 14.25 -16.17
CA LEU A 214 -25.92 15.11 -15.63
C LEU A 214 -27.13 14.29 -15.16
N LEU A 215 -27.61 13.35 -15.98
CA LEU A 215 -28.74 12.49 -15.61
C LEU A 215 -28.45 11.66 -14.34
N LEU A 216 -27.23 11.12 -14.21
CA LEU A 216 -26.83 10.35 -13.04
C LEU A 216 -26.61 11.22 -11.80
N THR A 217 -26.08 12.44 -11.94
CA THR A 217 -26.00 13.39 -10.81
C THR A 217 -27.39 13.77 -10.33
N GLU A 218 -28.30 14.16 -11.22
CA GLU A 218 -29.69 14.50 -10.88
C GLU A 218 -30.42 13.33 -10.22
N TRP A 219 -30.26 12.10 -10.73
CA TRP A 219 -30.84 10.92 -10.08
C TRP A 219 -30.23 10.67 -8.69
N SER A 220 -28.93 10.89 -8.50
CA SER A 220 -28.30 10.75 -7.17
C SER A 220 -28.81 11.80 -6.18
N ILE A 221 -29.00 13.05 -6.62
CA ILE A 221 -29.57 14.15 -5.83
C ILE A 221 -31.02 13.84 -5.45
N MET A 222 -31.84 13.39 -6.42
CA MET A 222 -33.23 12.96 -6.23
C MET A 222 -33.39 11.72 -5.34
N LEU A 223 -32.32 10.94 -5.13
CA LEU A 223 -32.29 9.86 -4.14
C LEU A 223 -31.92 10.39 -2.75
N SER A 224 -30.95 11.31 -2.64
CA SER A 224 -30.52 11.88 -1.37
C SER A 224 -31.51 12.88 -0.75
N GLN A 225 -32.32 13.57 -1.57
CA GLN A 225 -33.33 14.52 -1.09
C GLN A 225 -34.60 13.88 -0.50
N ARG A 226 -34.74 12.55 -0.56
CA ARG A 226 -35.90 11.83 0.00
C ARG A 226 -35.79 11.72 1.52
N ASP A 227 -36.91 11.75 2.22
CA ASP A 227 -36.96 11.52 3.67
C ASP A 227 -36.26 10.21 4.06
N GLU A 228 -35.53 10.22 5.18
CA GLU A 228 -34.77 9.07 5.69
C GLU A 228 -35.64 7.80 5.85
N ALA A 229 -36.90 7.97 6.26
CA ALA A 229 -37.89 6.89 6.35
C ALA A 229 -38.18 6.24 4.98
N ILE A 230 -38.21 7.03 3.91
CA ILE A 230 -38.39 6.54 2.53
C ILE A 230 -37.10 5.90 2.03
N GLN A 231 -35.93 6.44 2.35
CA GLN A 231 -34.63 5.85 2.00
C GLN A 231 -34.44 4.46 2.63
N ALA A 232 -34.79 4.30 3.92
CA ALA A 232 -34.71 3.02 4.64
C ALA A 232 -35.76 1.99 4.17
N SER A 233 -36.86 2.45 3.58
CA SER A 233 -37.93 1.58 3.05
C SER A 233 -37.41 0.59 2.00
N ALA A 234 -38.17 -0.49 1.76
CA ALA A 234 -37.84 -1.45 0.71
C ALA A 234 -37.75 -0.81 -0.68
N SER A 235 -38.61 0.19 -0.96
CA SER A 235 -38.62 0.94 -2.24
C SER A 235 -37.39 1.84 -2.38
N GLY A 236 -37.01 2.57 -1.32
CA GLY A 236 -35.81 3.41 -1.32
C GLY A 236 -34.53 2.60 -1.53
N ARG A 237 -34.37 1.50 -0.79
CA ARG A 237 -33.24 0.57 -0.96
C ARG A 237 -33.21 -0.07 -2.34
N ALA A 238 -34.35 -0.46 -2.90
CA ALA A 238 -34.43 -0.98 -4.26
C ALA A 238 -34.02 0.08 -5.31
N ALA A 239 -34.50 1.32 -5.19
CA ALA A 239 -34.15 2.40 -6.12
C ALA A 239 -32.64 2.73 -6.08
N TYR A 240 -32.03 2.76 -4.89
CA TYR A 240 -30.58 2.98 -4.75
C TYR A 240 -29.74 1.78 -5.24
N ALA A 241 -30.24 0.55 -5.08
CA ALA A 241 -29.62 -0.63 -5.69
C ALA A 241 -29.66 -0.56 -7.21
N SER A 242 -30.80 -0.20 -7.82
CA SER A 242 -30.92 0.02 -9.27
C SER A 242 -29.97 1.09 -9.77
N TYR A 243 -29.83 2.22 -9.05
CA TYR A 243 -28.85 3.26 -9.38
C TYR A 243 -27.41 2.71 -9.40
N LYS A 244 -27.01 1.91 -8.41
CA LYS A 244 -25.68 1.28 -8.37
C LYS A 244 -25.45 0.31 -9.53
N ILE A 245 -26.45 -0.47 -9.92
CA ILE A 245 -26.38 -1.39 -11.06
C ILE A 245 -26.17 -0.59 -12.36
N VAL A 246 -26.94 0.49 -12.56
CA VAL A 246 -26.77 1.37 -13.73
C VAL A 246 -25.38 2.01 -13.76
N LEU A 247 -24.79 2.40 -12.62
CA LEU A 247 -23.40 2.88 -12.57
C LEU A 247 -22.40 1.81 -13.01
N SER A 248 -22.51 0.56 -12.53
CA SER A 248 -21.61 -0.51 -12.95
C SER A 248 -21.75 -0.86 -14.43
N ASP A 249 -22.98 -0.81 -14.97
CA ASP A 249 -23.28 -1.19 -16.35
C ASP A 249 -22.87 -0.09 -17.34
N LEU A 250 -22.98 1.19 -16.97
CA LEU A 250 -22.54 2.32 -17.81
C LEU A 250 -21.03 2.58 -17.74
N THR A 251 -20.34 2.23 -16.65
CA THR A 251 -18.88 2.38 -16.52
C THR A 251 -18.08 1.82 -17.72
N PRO A 252 -18.29 0.58 -18.21
CA PRO A 252 -17.59 0.09 -19.39
C PRO A 252 -17.95 0.85 -20.68
N MET A 253 -19.16 1.43 -20.80
CA MET A 253 -19.53 2.26 -21.94
C MET A 253 -18.71 3.57 -21.95
N TYR A 254 -18.54 4.23 -20.80
CA TYR A 254 -17.66 5.40 -20.69
C TYR A 254 -16.22 5.08 -21.08
N ARG A 255 -15.70 3.92 -20.67
CA ARG A 255 -14.36 3.47 -21.11
C ARG A 255 -14.26 3.27 -22.63
N ARG A 256 -15.31 2.78 -23.28
CA ARG A 256 -15.36 2.65 -24.76
C ARG A 256 -15.50 4.00 -25.47
N MET A 257 -16.21 4.96 -24.89
CA MET A 257 -16.26 6.36 -25.38
C MET A 257 -14.87 7.02 -25.28
N GLU A 258 -14.18 6.86 -24.15
CA GLU A 258 -12.80 7.36 -23.95
C GLU A 258 -11.80 6.80 -24.97
N SER A 259 -11.87 5.50 -25.26
CA SER A 259 -10.99 4.87 -26.25
C SER A 259 -11.42 5.09 -27.70
N ASN A 260 -12.59 5.71 -27.95
CA ASN A 260 -13.23 5.81 -29.26
C ASN A 260 -13.48 4.44 -29.95
N THR A 261 -13.61 3.37 -29.17
CA THR A 261 -13.79 1.99 -29.69
C THR A 261 -15.23 1.49 -29.60
N ILE A 262 -16.21 2.40 -29.66
CA ILE A 262 -17.62 2.01 -29.82
C ILE A 262 -17.84 1.56 -31.27
N GLU A 263 -18.46 0.41 -31.44
CA GLU A 263 -18.84 -0.13 -32.74
C GLU A 263 -19.80 0.86 -33.43
N ALA A 264 -19.48 1.26 -34.66
CA ALA A 264 -20.19 2.31 -35.37
C ALA A 264 -21.68 2.00 -35.62
N ASP A 265 -22.09 0.74 -35.46
CA ASP A 265 -23.46 0.27 -35.64
C ASP A 265 -24.27 0.27 -34.32
N LEU A 266 -23.61 0.49 -33.16
CA LEU A 266 -24.25 0.75 -31.86
C LEU A 266 -24.60 2.23 -31.67
N ILE A 267 -23.97 3.14 -32.42
CA ILE A 267 -24.24 4.58 -32.32
C ILE A 267 -25.68 4.92 -32.75
N PRO A 268 -26.22 4.44 -33.90
CA PRO A 268 -27.59 4.77 -34.31
C PRO A 268 -28.69 4.26 -33.34
N PRO A 269 -28.62 3.03 -32.78
CA PRO A 269 -29.56 2.61 -31.74
C PRO A 269 -29.53 3.47 -30.48
N LEU A 270 -28.35 3.81 -29.95
CA LEU A 270 -28.20 4.69 -28.79
C LEU A 270 -28.80 6.08 -29.06
N PHE A 271 -28.54 6.60 -30.25
CA PHE A 271 -29.06 7.87 -30.73
C PHE A 271 -30.59 7.87 -30.85
N ILE A 272 -31.18 6.83 -31.44
CA ILE A 272 -32.64 6.66 -31.51
C ILE A 272 -33.24 6.61 -30.10
N VAL A 273 -32.65 5.84 -29.18
CA VAL A 273 -33.13 5.77 -27.78
C VAL A 273 -33.12 7.15 -27.13
N LEU A 274 -32.05 7.93 -27.32
CA LEU A 274 -31.93 9.26 -26.70
C LEU A 274 -32.87 10.30 -27.34
N CYS A 275 -32.87 10.42 -28.66
CA CYS A 275 -33.64 11.43 -29.38
C CYS A 275 -35.15 11.14 -29.41
N VAL A 276 -35.57 9.86 -29.47
CA VAL A 276 -36.99 9.48 -29.57
C VAL A 276 -37.66 9.35 -28.20
N TYR A 277 -36.98 8.83 -27.18
CA TYR A 277 -37.62 8.55 -25.87
C TYR A 277 -37.42 9.67 -24.83
N PHE A 278 -36.46 10.58 -25.02
CA PHE A 278 -36.24 11.72 -24.13
C PHE A 278 -36.47 13.12 -24.77
N PRO A 279 -37.42 13.35 -25.70
CA PRO A 279 -37.66 14.67 -26.29
C PRO A 279 -38.07 15.69 -25.21
N LYS A 280 -38.75 15.26 -24.14
CA LYS A 280 -39.11 16.13 -23.02
C LYS A 280 -37.91 16.65 -22.22
N LEU A 281 -36.79 15.92 -22.15
CA LEU A 281 -35.58 16.39 -21.46
C LEU A 281 -34.82 17.42 -22.31
N ARG A 282 -34.87 17.30 -23.65
CA ARG A 282 -34.38 18.34 -24.56
C ARG A 282 -35.07 19.69 -24.32
N TYR A 283 -36.38 19.68 -24.04
CA TYR A 283 -37.11 20.89 -23.61
C TYR A 283 -36.85 21.26 -22.14
N ALA A 284 -36.72 20.30 -21.23
CA ALA A 284 -36.52 20.58 -19.80
C ALA A 284 -35.15 21.21 -19.49
N ILE A 285 -34.09 20.84 -20.20
CA ILE A 285 -32.78 21.53 -20.11
C ILE A 285 -32.94 22.99 -20.58
N PHE A 286 -33.67 23.22 -21.67
CA PHE A 286 -33.98 24.55 -22.20
C PHE A 286 -34.94 25.38 -21.31
N GLU A 287 -35.70 24.74 -20.41
CA GLU A 287 -36.54 25.41 -19.41
C GLU A 287 -35.88 25.53 -18.02
N GLY A 288 -34.85 24.74 -17.72
CA GLY A 288 -34.06 24.83 -16.48
C GLY A 288 -33.35 26.17 -16.35
N ASP A 289 -32.89 26.72 -17.49
CA ASP A 289 -32.31 28.05 -17.66
C ASP A 289 -33.28 29.19 -17.25
N ARG A 290 -34.60 28.93 -17.22
CA ARG A 290 -35.61 29.85 -16.67
C ARG A 290 -35.93 29.64 -15.19
N ARG A 291 -35.39 28.61 -14.53
CA ARG A 291 -35.61 28.32 -13.10
C ARG A 291 -34.39 28.59 -12.23
N TYR A 292 -33.19 28.46 -12.78
CA TYR A 292 -31.95 28.87 -12.13
C TYR A 292 -31.43 30.16 -12.75
N GLY A 293 -32.19 31.25 -12.54
CA GLY A 293 -31.80 32.57 -13.00
C GLY A 293 -30.51 33.02 -12.35
N ILE A 294 -29.40 32.93 -13.10
CA ILE A 294 -28.23 33.75 -12.85
C ILE A 294 -28.64 35.17 -13.25
N THR A 295 -29.04 35.97 -12.26
CA THR A 295 -29.10 37.42 -12.41
C THR A 295 -27.66 37.91 -12.55
N GLU A 296 -27.21 38.08 -13.79
CA GLU A 296 -26.13 39.05 -14.04
C GLU A 296 -26.72 40.42 -13.71
N ASP A 297 -26.42 40.91 -12.51
CA ASP A 297 -26.83 42.22 -12.02
C ASP A 297 -26.18 43.32 -12.88
N SER A 298 -26.85 43.70 -13.96
CA SER A 298 -26.46 44.84 -14.79
C SER A 298 -26.98 46.16 -14.19
N GLU A 299 -26.58 46.47 -12.95
CA GLU A 299 -26.79 47.77 -12.32
C GLU A 299 -25.45 48.40 -11.94
N ASP A 300 -24.81 49.04 -12.92
CA ASP A 300 -23.89 50.15 -12.63
C ASP A 300 -24.13 51.33 -13.59
N ALA A 301 -24.66 52.41 -13.00
CA ALA A 301 -24.59 53.80 -13.43
C ALA A 301 -25.21 54.25 -14.79
N GLN A 302 -26.51 54.60 -14.77
CA GLN A 302 -26.99 55.75 -15.54
C GLN A 302 -26.62 57.07 -14.85
N THR A 303 -25.63 57.79 -15.40
CA THR A 303 -25.32 59.22 -15.12
C THR A 303 -24.55 59.83 -16.31
N VAL A 304 -24.79 61.05 -16.83
CA VAL A 304 -25.97 61.96 -16.77
C VAL A 304 -26.13 62.57 -18.18
N SER A 305 -27.34 62.72 -18.71
CA SER A 305 -27.60 63.61 -19.87
C SER A 305 -29.06 64.06 -19.94
N ALA A 306 -29.35 65.24 -19.36
CA ALA A 306 -30.63 65.94 -19.53
C ALA A 306 -30.41 67.46 -19.51
N GLY A 307 -31.01 68.15 -20.49
CA GLY A 307 -30.95 69.61 -20.68
C GLY A 307 -29.84 70.03 -21.65
N THR A 308 -30.11 70.57 -22.84
CA THR A 308 -31.08 71.65 -23.11
C THR A 308 -31.59 71.64 -24.56
N GLU A 309 -32.91 71.62 -24.74
CA GLU A 309 -33.53 72.30 -25.88
C GLU A 309 -33.66 73.79 -25.56
N SER A 310 -33.26 74.67 -26.48
CA SER A 310 -33.76 76.04 -26.52
C SER A 310 -33.96 76.48 -27.97
N LYS A 311 -34.97 77.31 -28.17
CA LYS A 311 -35.59 77.65 -29.45
C LYS A 311 -34.94 78.85 -30.14
N VAL A 312 -34.88 78.77 -31.48
CA VAL A 312 -35.28 79.80 -32.45
C VAL A 312 -34.38 81.03 -32.68
N GLN A 313 -34.33 81.40 -33.98
CA GLN A 313 -33.81 82.62 -34.63
C GLN A 313 -32.30 82.70 -34.87
#